data_AF-A0A2V8EXN7-F1
#
_entry.id   AF-A0A2V8EXN7-F1
#
_cell.length_a   1.000
_cell.length_b   1.000
_cell.length_c   1.000
_cell.angle_alpha   90.00
_cell.angle_beta   90.00
_cell.angle_gamma   90.00
#
_symmetry.space_group_name_H-M   'P 1'
#
loop_
_entity.id
_entity.type
_entity.pdbx_description
1 polymer ?
#
loop_
_entity_poly.entity_id
_entity_poly.type
_entity_poly.pdbx_seq_one_letter_code
_entity_poly.pdbx_strand_id
1 'polypeptide(L)'
;MQRPQRRQKPRTPQRSAVLRASRTVLAFRAVCAFFAFFAFFASFAFSQPLTRRATNLATLLAFPGYYHGRPIVIVGKVGLEKDQLRVSDDAEHSVHLVFKGNAPDGLDEVRGEFWDIGRMKPDDIRLSTYDLRAAFKMDPEAPWPRTIVLQPSRFVDQKVAVTGQYSGRNLLGDLPDAPGKSRYDFVLRSADAAIWVINLRPKMKDASGKDLELGLDARIDTSRWLTLRGTVQQARGLLWIDAEAGSLALAKPPTETVAEEEPIRVPAGPPPEVVFSAPTQDETEVSVGTIVRIQVSRDLDASTLKNRVRVGYAVPQGAAPAAPAPPLEFTTQYSAANRVVEIRFAKPLERFRTVKIDLTEGIMGTDAQPLKPWTLTFDTGGS
;
A
#
# COMPACT_ATOMS: atom_id res chain seq x y z
N MET A 1 -43.99 6.26 -74.75
CA MET A 1 -42.81 5.63 -74.11
C MET A 1 -43.26 4.40 -73.33
N GLN A 2 -42.43 3.36 -73.36
CA GLN A 2 -42.75 1.94 -73.17
C GLN A 2 -43.24 1.52 -71.76
N ARG A 3 -44.12 0.51 -71.78
CA ARG A 3 -44.50 -0.50 -70.74
C ARG A 3 -43.28 -1.25 -70.15
N PRO A 4 -43.38 -2.15 -69.13
CA PRO A 4 -44.55 -2.84 -68.53
C PRO A 4 -44.59 -2.83 -66.97
N GLN A 5 -45.63 -3.21 -66.22
CA GLN A 5 -46.62 -4.32 -66.21
C GLN A 5 -46.10 -5.70 -65.76
N ARG A 6 -46.39 -6.10 -64.50
CA ARG A 6 -46.93 -7.43 -64.02
C ARG A 6 -46.76 -7.55 -62.49
N ARG A 7 -47.77 -7.65 -61.59
CA ARG A 7 -48.93 -8.57 -61.43
C ARG A 7 -48.48 -10.04 -61.45
N GLN A 8 -48.80 -10.98 -60.54
CA GLN A 8 -49.83 -11.24 -59.50
C GLN A 8 -49.22 -12.22 -58.45
N LYS A 9 -49.54 -12.21 -57.13
CA LYS A 9 -50.63 -12.92 -56.41
C LYS A 9 -50.93 -14.36 -56.91
N PRO A 10 -51.33 -15.37 -56.08
CA PRO A 10 -52.34 -15.23 -55.02
C PRO A 10 -52.34 -16.20 -53.79
N ARG A 11 -53.12 -15.79 -52.77
CA ARG A 11 -54.05 -16.49 -51.84
C ARG A 11 -53.89 -17.98 -51.41
N THR A 12 -53.84 -18.17 -50.07
CA THR A 12 -54.85 -18.82 -49.14
C THR A 12 -55.51 -20.14 -49.59
N PRO A 13 -55.82 -21.17 -48.75
CA PRO A 13 -56.43 -21.06 -47.39
C PRO A 13 -56.20 -22.20 -46.36
N GLN A 14 -56.90 -22.05 -45.23
CA GLN A 14 -57.15 -22.93 -44.08
C GLN A 14 -57.45 -24.42 -44.37
N ARG A 15 -57.14 -25.30 -43.39
CA ARG A 15 -58.02 -26.25 -42.67
C ARG A 15 -57.17 -27.08 -41.70
N SER A 16 -57.37 -27.02 -40.39
CA SER A 16 -58.34 -27.82 -39.61
C SER A 16 -58.17 -29.32 -39.78
N ALA A 17 -57.77 -30.04 -38.72
CA ALA A 17 -58.50 -31.19 -38.15
C ALA A 17 -57.60 -32.29 -37.54
N VAL A 18 -57.85 -32.52 -36.24
CA VAL A 18 -58.16 -33.84 -35.64
C VAL A 18 -57.00 -34.75 -35.18
N LEU A 19 -57.06 -34.94 -33.85
CA LEU A 19 -56.59 -36.04 -33.01
C LEU A 19 -56.30 -37.38 -33.71
N ARG A 20 -55.21 -38.03 -33.28
CA ARG A 20 -55.24 -39.46 -32.91
C ARG A 20 -54.16 -39.78 -31.88
N ALA A 21 -54.61 -40.18 -30.70
CA ALA A 21 -53.81 -40.88 -29.70
C ALA A 21 -53.71 -42.37 -30.06
N SER A 22 -52.55 -43.00 -29.82
CA SER A 22 -52.31 -44.45 -29.63
C SER A 22 -50.83 -44.62 -29.27
N ARG A 23 -50.43 -44.58 -28.00
CA ARG A 23 -50.18 -45.72 -27.09
C ARG A 23 -49.41 -46.92 -27.71
N THR A 24 -48.24 -47.17 -27.10
CA THR A 24 -47.52 -48.46 -26.91
C THR A 24 -46.72 -49.01 -28.10
N VAL A 25 -45.40 -49.16 -27.94
CA VAL A 25 -44.71 -50.46 -27.79
C VAL A 25 -43.30 -50.20 -27.23
N LEU A 26 -42.93 -51.10 -26.35
CA LEU A 26 -41.80 -51.17 -25.45
C LEU A 26 -40.50 -51.56 -26.17
N ALA A 27 -39.37 -51.08 -25.63
CA ALA A 27 -38.05 -51.69 -25.68
C ALA A 27 -37.37 -51.89 -27.06
N PHE A 28 -36.51 -50.94 -27.43
CA PHE A 28 -35.24 -51.29 -28.09
C PHE A 28 -34.07 -50.79 -27.24
N ARG A 29 -33.23 -51.75 -26.89
CA ARG A 29 -32.20 -51.70 -25.85
C ARG A 29 -30.97 -50.89 -26.32
N ALA A 30 -30.39 -50.19 -25.35
CA ALA A 30 -28.97 -50.16 -25.08
C ALA A 30 -28.00 -49.75 -26.21
N VAL A 31 -27.80 -48.43 -26.40
CA VAL A 31 -26.47 -47.86 -26.79
C VAL A 31 -26.23 -46.44 -26.22
N CYS A 32 -27.24 -45.67 -25.81
CA CYS A 32 -26.99 -44.28 -25.34
C CYS A 32 -26.83 -44.14 -23.82
N ALA A 33 -26.04 -45.03 -23.20
CA ALA A 33 -25.59 -44.90 -21.82
C ALA A 33 -24.09 -44.61 -21.80
N PHE A 34 -23.66 -43.41 -22.21
CA PHE A 34 -22.32 -42.91 -21.87
C PHE A 34 -22.13 -41.38 -21.89
N PHE A 35 -23.18 -40.57 -22.12
CA PHE A 35 -23.06 -39.09 -22.15
C PHE A 35 -24.12 -38.35 -21.32
N ALA A 36 -24.70 -38.98 -20.31
CA ALA A 36 -25.73 -38.39 -19.45
C ALA A 36 -25.45 -38.58 -17.95
N PHE A 37 -24.19 -38.39 -17.53
CA PHE A 37 -23.83 -38.42 -16.10
C PHE A 37 -22.85 -37.31 -15.67
N PHE A 38 -22.61 -36.30 -16.50
CA PHE A 38 -21.63 -35.23 -16.21
C PHE A 38 -22.14 -33.85 -16.65
N ALA A 39 -23.25 -33.36 -16.11
CA ALA A 39 -23.62 -31.95 -16.27
C ALA A 39 -24.70 -31.49 -15.29
N PHE A 40 -24.55 -31.74 -13.98
CA PHE A 40 -25.38 -31.05 -12.98
C PHE A 40 -24.61 -30.83 -11.67
N PHE A 41 -23.36 -30.37 -11.77
CA PHE A 41 -22.81 -29.49 -10.74
C PHE A 41 -23.14 -28.06 -11.17
N ALA A 42 -24.32 -27.58 -10.73
CA ALA A 42 -24.59 -26.16 -10.74
C ALA A 42 -23.52 -25.49 -9.88
N SER A 43 -22.60 -24.78 -10.51
CA SER A 43 -21.65 -23.93 -9.83
C SER A 43 -22.44 -22.87 -9.07
N PHE A 44 -22.68 -23.11 -7.77
CA PHE A 44 -22.90 -22.03 -6.84
C PHE A 44 -21.58 -21.25 -6.76
N ALA A 45 -21.41 -20.31 -7.68
CA ALA A 45 -20.45 -19.24 -7.51
C ALA A 45 -20.95 -18.39 -6.33
N PHE A 46 -20.62 -18.79 -5.11
CA PHE A 46 -20.62 -17.88 -3.99
C PHE A 46 -19.73 -16.73 -4.41
N SER A 47 -20.31 -15.53 -4.58
CA SER A 47 -19.52 -14.31 -4.68
C SER A 47 -18.62 -14.30 -3.45
N GLN A 48 -17.31 -14.49 -3.63
CA GLN A 48 -16.42 -14.40 -2.49
C GLN A 48 -16.61 -13.01 -1.87
N PRO A 49 -16.81 -12.91 -0.54
CA PRO A 49 -16.98 -11.62 0.10
C PRO A 49 -15.79 -10.73 -0.28
N LEU A 50 -16.08 -9.50 -0.70
CA LEU A 50 -15.05 -8.51 -1.07
C LEU A 50 -13.94 -8.55 -0.02
N THR A 51 -12.75 -8.99 -0.40
CA THR A 51 -11.63 -9.21 0.53
C THR A 51 -11.20 -7.85 1.05
N ARG A 52 -11.70 -7.46 2.23
CA ARG A 52 -11.35 -6.19 2.87
C ARG A 52 -9.98 -6.32 3.49
N ARG A 53 -9.12 -5.31 3.30
CA ARG A 53 -7.78 -5.30 3.90
C ARG A 53 -7.85 -4.63 5.26
N ALA A 54 -7.51 -5.35 6.32
CA ALA A 54 -7.25 -4.76 7.61
C ALA A 54 -6.03 -3.83 7.49
N THR A 55 -6.16 -2.60 7.96
CA THR A 55 -5.10 -1.57 7.93
C THR A 55 -5.28 -0.61 9.11
N ASN A 56 -4.41 0.39 9.24
CA ASN A 56 -4.49 1.42 10.28
C ASN A 56 -4.43 2.84 9.69
N LEU A 57 -4.81 3.84 10.48
CA LEU A 57 -4.90 5.24 10.04
C LEU A 57 -3.55 5.77 9.53
N ALA A 58 -2.45 5.51 10.24
CA ALA A 58 -1.11 5.90 9.81
C ALA A 58 -0.75 5.36 8.41
N THR A 59 -1.05 4.09 8.13
CA THR A 59 -0.75 3.45 6.84
C THR A 59 -1.62 4.00 5.70
N LEU A 60 -2.87 4.37 5.99
CA LEU A 60 -3.75 5.03 5.03
C LEU A 60 -3.22 6.41 4.65
N LEU A 61 -2.72 7.17 5.62
CA LEU A 61 -2.17 8.51 5.41
C LEU A 61 -0.79 8.48 4.72
N ALA A 62 0.04 7.47 5.00
CA ALA A 62 1.35 7.32 4.38
C ALA A 62 1.26 6.83 2.92
N PHE A 63 0.30 5.96 2.58
CA PHE A 63 0.17 5.37 1.25
C PHE A 63 -1.22 5.52 0.62
N PRO A 64 -1.77 6.75 0.54
CA PRO A 64 -3.16 6.97 0.16
C PRO A 64 -3.46 6.50 -1.26
N GLY A 65 -2.49 6.60 -2.18
CA GLY A 65 -2.63 6.09 -3.54
C GLY A 65 -2.73 4.57 -3.66
N TYR A 66 -2.12 3.82 -2.74
CA TYR A 66 -2.23 2.36 -2.72
C TYR A 66 -3.62 1.91 -2.27
N TYR A 67 -4.20 2.60 -1.29
CA TYR A 67 -5.50 2.28 -0.72
C TYR A 67 -6.67 2.94 -1.45
N HIS A 68 -6.40 3.90 -2.34
CA HIS A 68 -7.43 4.57 -3.11
C HIS A 68 -8.34 3.58 -3.86
N GLY A 69 -9.64 3.69 -3.60
CA GLY A 69 -10.68 2.85 -4.20
C GLY A 69 -10.74 1.42 -3.64
N ARG A 70 -10.00 1.11 -2.56
CA ARG A 70 -9.94 -0.25 -2.01
C ARG A 70 -10.82 -0.41 -0.78
N PRO A 71 -11.43 -1.59 -0.61
CA PRO A 71 -12.15 -1.92 0.61
C PRO A 71 -11.16 -2.16 1.77
N ILE A 72 -11.36 -1.43 2.86
CA ILE A 72 -10.52 -1.45 4.05
C ILE A 72 -11.34 -1.71 5.32
N VAL A 73 -10.64 -2.14 6.36
CA VAL A 73 -11.13 -2.16 7.73
C VAL A 73 -10.10 -1.47 8.61
N ILE A 74 -10.54 -0.52 9.43
CA ILE A 74 -9.72 0.16 10.45
C ILE A 74 -10.45 0.12 11.79
N VAL A 75 -9.70 0.17 12.88
CA VAL A 75 -10.24 0.36 14.23
C VAL A 75 -9.78 1.71 14.74
N GLY A 76 -10.68 2.49 15.31
CA GLY A 76 -10.34 3.80 15.86
C GLY A 76 -11.52 4.41 16.61
N LYS A 77 -11.25 5.52 17.29
CA LYS A 77 -12.27 6.29 17.99
C LYS A 77 -13.07 7.07 16.97
N VAL A 78 -14.35 6.75 16.85
CA VAL A 78 -15.30 7.49 16.03
C VAL A 78 -15.88 8.62 16.88
N GLY A 79 -15.87 9.83 16.36
CA GLY A 79 -16.41 10.99 17.04
C GLY A 79 -16.69 12.14 16.10
N LEU A 80 -17.50 13.08 16.59
CA LEU A 80 -17.76 14.35 15.91
C LEU A 80 -16.69 15.37 16.31
N GLU A 81 -15.90 15.82 15.34
CA GLU A 81 -14.95 16.90 15.51
C GLU A 81 -15.30 18.03 14.53
N LYS A 82 -15.60 19.23 15.06
CA LYS A 82 -15.93 20.42 14.24
C LYS A 82 -17.02 20.14 13.20
N ASP A 83 -18.08 19.45 13.61
CA ASP A 83 -19.24 19.08 12.78
C ASP A 83 -18.91 18.08 11.65
N GLN A 84 -17.78 17.36 11.77
CA GLN A 84 -17.38 16.29 10.87
C GLN A 84 -17.22 14.98 11.63
N LEU A 85 -17.78 13.91 11.10
CA LEU A 85 -17.55 12.58 11.62
C LEU A 85 -16.13 12.14 11.24
N ARG A 86 -15.34 11.74 12.23
CA ARG A 86 -13.96 11.32 12.05
C ARG A 86 -13.69 10.02 12.76
N VAL A 87 -12.77 9.24 12.19
CA VAL A 87 -12.11 8.15 12.90
C VAL A 87 -10.72 8.64 13.24
N SER A 88 -10.35 8.57 14.52
CA SER A 88 -9.02 8.91 14.99
C SER A 88 -8.36 7.76 15.74
N ASP A 89 -7.03 7.76 15.81
CA ASP A 89 -6.27 6.94 16.74
C ASP A 89 -5.71 7.78 17.89
N ASP A 90 -5.02 7.11 18.82
CA ASP A 90 -4.39 7.76 19.98
C ASP A 90 -3.18 8.62 19.60
N ALA A 91 -2.68 8.50 18.37
CA ALA A 91 -1.54 9.23 17.82
C ALA A 91 -1.99 10.41 16.93
N GLU A 92 -3.19 10.94 17.17
CA GLU A 92 -3.81 12.08 16.48
C GLU A 92 -4.02 11.91 14.96
N HIS A 93 -3.77 10.73 14.39
CA HIS A 93 -4.13 10.46 13.01
C HIS A 93 -5.64 10.45 12.89
N SER A 94 -6.16 11.12 11.87
CA SER A 94 -7.60 11.22 11.68
C SER A 94 -7.96 11.23 10.20
N VAL A 95 -9.02 10.51 9.86
CA VAL A 95 -9.62 10.53 8.52
C VAL A 95 -11.08 10.91 8.63
N HIS A 96 -11.56 11.63 7.61
CA HIS A 96 -12.97 11.98 7.50
C HIS A 96 -13.79 10.72 7.20
N LEU A 97 -14.83 10.47 7.99
CA LEU A 97 -15.71 9.33 7.84
C LEU A 97 -17.02 9.76 7.17
N VAL A 98 -17.25 9.24 5.98
CA VAL A 98 -18.51 9.44 5.27
C VAL A 98 -19.44 8.27 5.59
N PHE A 99 -20.39 8.49 6.49
CA PHE A 99 -21.32 7.45 6.95
C PHE A 99 -22.78 7.88 6.74
N LYS A 100 -23.60 6.96 6.21
CA LYS A 100 -25.06 7.16 6.09
C LYS A 100 -25.74 6.48 7.27
N GLY A 101 -26.01 7.24 8.33
CA GLY A 101 -26.68 6.77 9.53
C GLY A 101 -26.37 7.65 10.74
N ASN A 102 -26.81 7.23 11.92
CA ASN A 102 -26.42 7.90 13.16
C ASN A 102 -24.96 7.56 13.48
N ALA A 103 -24.15 8.60 13.71
CA ALA A 103 -22.76 8.46 14.06
C ALA A 103 -22.60 7.62 15.35
N PRO A 104 -21.91 6.46 15.30
CA PRO A 104 -21.47 5.81 16.53
C PRO A 104 -20.44 6.71 17.22
N ASP A 105 -20.47 6.75 18.56
CA ASP A 105 -19.51 7.46 19.39
C ASP A 105 -18.69 6.45 20.19
N GLY A 106 -17.37 6.61 20.19
CA GLY A 106 -16.44 5.72 20.88
C GLY A 106 -15.60 4.84 19.96
N LEU A 107 -14.91 3.86 20.54
CA LEU A 107 -14.02 2.95 19.81
C LEU A 107 -14.85 1.98 18.96
N ASP A 108 -14.66 1.99 17.65
CA ASP A 108 -15.43 1.16 16.72
C ASP A 108 -14.56 0.62 15.57
N GLU A 109 -15.05 -0.44 14.92
CA GLU A 109 -14.46 -1.02 13.72
C GLU A 109 -15.16 -0.46 12.47
N VAL A 110 -14.44 0.37 11.72
CA VAL A 110 -14.96 1.02 10.53
C VAL A 110 -14.61 0.22 9.28
N ARG A 111 -15.65 -0.21 8.57
CA ARG A 111 -15.55 -0.98 7.31
C ARG A 111 -16.03 -0.11 6.16
N GLY A 112 -15.19 0.12 5.16
CA GLY A 112 -15.54 1.01 4.06
C GLY A 112 -14.58 0.93 2.89
N GLU A 113 -14.70 1.88 1.97
CA GLU A 113 -13.76 2.10 0.88
C GLU A 113 -12.93 3.35 1.19
N PHE A 114 -11.61 3.29 0.97
CA PHE A 114 -10.75 4.45 1.18
C PHE A 114 -10.67 5.32 -0.06
N TRP A 115 -10.91 6.62 0.09
CA TRP A 115 -10.84 7.59 -0.99
C TRP A 115 -9.75 8.63 -0.73
N ASP A 116 -8.65 8.53 -1.48
CA ASP A 116 -7.74 9.65 -1.68
C ASP A 116 -8.42 10.69 -2.58
N ILE A 117 -9.06 11.69 -1.97
CA ILE A 117 -9.82 12.74 -2.67
C ILE A 117 -8.92 13.54 -3.63
N GLY A 118 -7.63 13.68 -3.34
CA GLY A 118 -6.67 14.36 -4.22
C GLY A 118 -6.45 13.64 -5.58
N ARG A 119 -6.97 12.41 -5.72
CA ARG A 119 -6.94 11.61 -6.96
C ARG A 119 -8.30 11.46 -7.62
N MET A 120 -9.37 11.90 -6.96
CA MET A 120 -10.73 11.84 -7.50
C MET A 120 -11.00 13.06 -8.37
N LYS A 121 -11.96 12.93 -9.28
CA LYS A 121 -12.46 14.08 -10.02
C LYS A 121 -13.61 14.73 -9.24
N PRO A 122 -13.81 16.06 -9.34
CA PRO A 122 -14.99 16.71 -8.76
C PRO A 122 -16.33 16.16 -9.26
N ASP A 123 -16.38 15.68 -10.51
CA ASP A 123 -17.54 15.07 -11.17
C ASP A 123 -17.64 13.54 -10.97
N ASP A 124 -16.81 12.96 -10.10
CA ASP A 124 -16.87 11.52 -9.81
C ASP A 124 -18.25 11.16 -9.24
N ILE A 125 -18.89 10.14 -9.82
CA ILE A 125 -20.23 9.72 -9.42
C ILE A 125 -20.31 9.33 -7.94
N ARG A 126 -19.19 8.91 -7.33
CA ARG A 126 -19.08 8.60 -5.90
C ARG A 126 -19.18 9.85 -5.02
N LEU A 127 -18.79 11.00 -5.57
CA LEU A 127 -18.84 12.31 -4.92
C LEU A 127 -20.14 13.06 -5.23
N SER A 128 -20.88 12.67 -6.27
CA SER A 128 -22.10 13.34 -6.73
C SER A 128 -23.21 13.50 -5.68
N THR A 129 -23.20 12.67 -4.62
CA THR A 129 -24.17 12.75 -3.52
C THR A 129 -23.71 13.62 -2.35
N TYR A 130 -22.53 14.23 -2.42
CA TYR A 130 -21.92 14.99 -1.32
C TYR A 130 -21.64 16.44 -1.74
N ASP A 131 -21.90 17.37 -0.82
CA ASP A 131 -21.44 18.75 -0.95
C ASP A 131 -19.94 18.82 -0.60
N LEU A 132 -19.09 18.96 -1.62
CA LEU A 132 -17.63 18.92 -1.47
C LEU A 132 -17.07 20.05 -0.59
N ARG A 133 -17.71 21.22 -0.61
CA ARG A 133 -17.31 22.37 0.22
C ARG A 133 -17.71 22.17 1.67
N ALA A 134 -18.91 21.65 1.91
CA ALA A 134 -19.38 21.37 3.27
C ALA A 134 -18.63 20.18 3.90
N ALA A 135 -18.54 19.06 3.18
CA ALA A 135 -18.02 17.78 3.67
C ALA A 135 -16.49 17.72 3.72
N PHE A 136 -15.79 18.21 2.69
CA PHE A 136 -14.33 18.02 2.58
C PHE A 136 -13.53 19.31 2.67
N LYS A 137 -14.20 20.47 2.83
CA LYS A 137 -13.57 21.81 2.79
C LYS A 137 -12.70 22.03 1.54
N MET A 138 -13.02 21.33 0.46
CA MET A 138 -12.33 21.44 -0.81
C MET A 138 -13.07 22.42 -1.71
N ASP A 139 -12.32 23.25 -2.42
CA ASP A 139 -12.87 24.00 -3.54
C ASP A 139 -12.74 23.13 -4.80
N PRO A 140 -13.83 22.57 -5.34
CA PRO A 140 -13.80 21.73 -6.55
C PRO A 140 -13.26 22.47 -7.78
N GLU A 141 -13.13 23.80 -7.69
CA GLU A 141 -12.63 24.68 -8.75
C GLU A 141 -11.12 25.01 -8.64
N ALA A 142 -10.37 24.44 -7.69
CA ALA A 142 -8.95 24.77 -7.44
C ALA A 142 -7.94 23.64 -7.80
N PRO A 143 -7.12 23.77 -8.86
CA PRO A 143 -6.12 22.77 -9.28
C PRO A 143 -4.79 22.81 -8.52
N TRP A 144 -4.02 21.71 -8.60
CA TRP A 144 -2.71 21.58 -7.97
C TRP A 144 -1.62 21.37 -9.05
N PRO A 145 -0.40 21.95 -8.94
CA PRO A 145 0.61 21.89 -10.01
C PRO A 145 1.03 20.47 -10.40
N ARG A 146 1.17 19.57 -9.43
CA ARG A 146 1.50 18.15 -9.69
C ARG A 146 0.47 17.48 -10.60
N THR A 147 -0.81 17.75 -10.35
CA THR A 147 -1.92 17.19 -11.14
C THR A 147 -1.88 17.66 -12.58
N ILE A 148 -1.51 18.93 -12.80
CA ILE A 148 -1.35 19.53 -14.13
C ILE A 148 -0.22 18.83 -14.90
N VAL A 149 0.94 18.63 -14.28
CA VAL A 149 2.11 17.99 -14.92
C VAL A 149 1.89 16.51 -15.20
N LEU A 150 1.22 15.78 -14.30
CA LEU A 150 0.95 14.34 -14.46
C LEU A 150 -0.18 14.03 -15.45
N GLN A 151 -1.11 14.97 -15.68
CA GLN A 151 -2.27 14.77 -16.55
C GLN A 151 -2.54 15.99 -17.45
N PRO A 152 -1.56 16.42 -18.28
CA PRO A 152 -1.61 17.69 -18.98
C PRO A 152 -2.84 17.81 -19.90
N SER A 153 -3.25 16.71 -20.55
CA SER A 153 -4.41 16.67 -21.45
C SER A 153 -5.74 17.11 -20.82
N ARG A 154 -5.85 17.14 -19.49
CA ARG A 154 -7.06 17.56 -18.77
C ARG A 154 -7.09 19.04 -18.46
N PHE A 155 -5.93 19.69 -18.49
CA PHE A 155 -5.78 21.06 -18.02
C PHE A 155 -5.41 22.01 -19.15
N VAL A 156 -4.89 21.52 -20.28
CA VAL A 156 -4.68 22.36 -21.46
C VAL A 156 -5.97 23.13 -21.78
N ASP A 157 -5.82 24.43 -21.96
CA ASP A 157 -6.88 25.44 -22.18
C ASP A 157 -7.84 25.65 -20.99
N GLN A 158 -7.60 25.02 -19.84
CA GLN A 158 -8.35 25.25 -18.60
C GLN A 158 -7.71 26.33 -17.74
N LYS A 159 -8.57 27.10 -17.07
CA LYS A 159 -8.15 28.01 -16.01
C LYS A 159 -7.85 27.24 -14.74
N VAL A 160 -6.73 27.56 -14.11
CA VAL A 160 -6.22 26.89 -12.92
C VAL A 160 -5.71 27.92 -11.92
N ALA A 161 -5.98 27.69 -10.64
CA ALA A 161 -5.19 28.23 -9.52
C ALA A 161 -4.07 27.24 -9.19
N VAL A 162 -2.86 27.70 -8.88
CA VAL A 162 -1.69 26.83 -8.69
C VAL A 162 -0.82 27.40 -7.58
N THR A 163 -0.41 26.54 -6.64
CA THR A 163 0.50 26.91 -5.55
C THR A 163 1.81 26.11 -5.64
N GLY A 164 2.94 26.82 -5.66
CA GLY A 164 4.26 26.20 -5.77
C GLY A 164 5.37 27.11 -5.24
N GLN A 165 6.53 26.51 -5.01
CA GLN A 165 7.75 27.22 -4.68
C GLN A 165 8.35 27.86 -5.93
N TYR A 166 8.72 29.13 -5.83
CA TYR A 166 9.36 29.89 -6.89
C TYR A 166 10.76 29.35 -7.21
N SER A 167 11.11 29.20 -8.48
CA SER A 167 12.44 28.69 -8.90
C SER A 167 13.16 29.66 -9.87
N GLY A 168 12.70 30.92 -9.94
CA GLY A 168 13.27 31.93 -10.84
C GLY A 168 13.15 31.52 -12.31
N ARG A 169 14.09 31.94 -13.15
CA ARG A 169 14.21 31.49 -14.54
C ARG A 169 14.84 30.09 -14.60
N ASN A 170 14.21 29.13 -13.93
CA ASN A 170 14.67 27.74 -13.84
C ASN A 170 16.08 27.60 -13.23
N LEU A 171 16.36 28.33 -12.14
CA LEU A 171 17.69 28.38 -11.50
C LEU A 171 18.13 27.04 -10.88
N LEU A 172 17.19 26.11 -10.73
CA LEU A 172 17.41 24.76 -10.22
C LEU A 172 17.52 23.70 -11.32
N GLY A 173 17.28 24.07 -12.59
CA GLY A 173 17.41 23.15 -13.73
C GLY A 173 16.31 22.07 -13.79
N ASP A 174 15.13 22.35 -13.24
CA ASP A 174 14.01 21.40 -13.17
C ASP A 174 13.37 21.14 -14.54
N LEU A 175 13.42 22.12 -15.44
CA LEU A 175 12.76 22.08 -16.75
C LEU A 175 13.73 22.32 -17.92
N PRO A 176 13.35 21.96 -19.16
CA PRO A 176 14.01 22.44 -20.38
C PRO A 176 13.93 23.97 -20.53
N ASP A 177 14.59 24.48 -21.58
CA ASP A 177 14.61 25.91 -21.91
C ASP A 177 13.23 26.56 -21.90
N ALA A 178 13.21 27.83 -21.46
CA ALA A 178 11.99 28.60 -21.32
C ALA A 178 11.19 28.65 -22.63
N PRO A 179 9.85 28.73 -22.55
CA PRO A 179 9.01 28.89 -23.74
C PRO A 179 9.28 30.22 -24.47
N GLY A 180 9.98 31.17 -23.83
CA GLY A 180 10.41 32.43 -24.43
C GLY A 180 9.25 33.36 -24.78
N LYS A 181 8.12 33.21 -24.05
CA LYS A 181 6.87 33.91 -24.34
C LYS A 181 6.80 35.25 -23.63
N SER A 182 7.52 35.41 -22.52
CA SER A 182 7.69 36.67 -21.82
C SER A 182 9.11 36.83 -21.29
N ARG A 183 9.54 38.08 -21.17
CA ARG A 183 10.79 38.42 -20.46
C ARG A 183 10.75 38.01 -18.98
N TYR A 184 9.56 37.79 -18.44
CA TYR A 184 9.31 37.41 -17.05
C TYR A 184 9.02 35.92 -16.86
N ASP A 185 9.30 35.06 -17.84
CA ASP A 185 9.09 33.61 -17.68
C ASP A 185 9.85 33.09 -16.45
N PHE A 186 9.14 32.44 -15.53
CA PHE A 186 9.70 31.85 -14.31
C PHE A 186 9.09 30.46 -14.04
N VAL A 187 9.67 29.71 -13.12
CA VAL A 187 9.24 28.34 -12.79
C VAL A 187 8.60 28.29 -11.40
N LEU A 188 7.51 27.52 -11.29
CA LEU A 188 6.96 27.06 -10.01
C LEU A 188 7.19 25.56 -9.84
N ARG A 189 7.65 25.16 -8.65
CA ARG A 189 7.93 23.78 -8.26
C ARG A 189 7.01 23.34 -7.13
N SER A 190 6.58 22.08 -7.14
CA SER A 190 5.83 21.49 -6.04
C SER A 190 6.14 20.00 -5.97
N ALA A 191 6.67 19.54 -4.84
CA ALA A 191 7.24 18.21 -4.68
C ALA A 191 8.28 17.87 -5.78
N ASP A 192 7.97 16.91 -6.64
CA ASP A 192 8.77 16.42 -7.77
C ASP A 192 8.37 17.03 -9.14
N ALA A 193 7.40 17.95 -9.16
CA ALA A 193 6.87 18.53 -10.39
C ALA A 193 7.26 20.02 -10.51
N ALA A 194 7.51 20.47 -11.73
CA ALA A 194 7.78 21.87 -12.05
C ALA A 194 6.99 22.31 -13.29
N ILE A 195 6.64 23.59 -13.36
CA ILE A 195 5.94 24.17 -14.51
C ILE A 195 6.39 25.60 -14.78
N TRP A 196 6.51 25.96 -16.05
CA TRP A 196 6.76 27.34 -16.47
C TRP A 196 5.52 28.20 -16.25
N VAL A 197 5.74 29.45 -15.85
CA VAL A 197 4.74 30.50 -15.71
C VAL A 197 5.19 31.64 -16.61
N ILE A 198 4.29 32.09 -17.47
CA ILE A 198 4.54 33.15 -18.44
C ILE A 198 3.60 34.33 -18.21
N ASN A 199 3.89 35.45 -18.87
CA ASN A 199 3.01 36.64 -18.92
C ASN A 199 2.71 37.28 -17.55
N LEU A 200 3.51 36.97 -16.53
CA LEU A 200 3.34 37.48 -15.19
C LEU A 200 4.69 37.93 -14.63
N ARG A 201 4.77 39.19 -14.22
CA ARG A 201 5.92 39.69 -13.46
C ARG A 201 5.77 39.21 -12.01
N PRO A 202 6.83 38.66 -11.37
CA PRO A 202 6.76 38.17 -10.00
C PRO A 202 6.77 39.31 -8.97
N LYS A 203 5.85 40.26 -9.13
CA LYS A 203 5.62 41.42 -8.27
C LYS A 203 4.28 41.23 -7.56
N MET A 204 4.29 41.31 -6.23
CA MET A 204 3.12 41.15 -5.37
C MET A 204 3.24 42.01 -4.11
N LYS A 205 2.22 41.98 -3.26
CA LYS A 205 2.29 42.56 -1.91
C LYS A 205 2.82 41.53 -0.93
N ASP A 206 3.71 41.95 -0.02
CA ASP A 206 4.10 41.12 1.12
C ASP A 206 3.00 41.11 2.21
N ALA A 207 3.23 40.35 3.29
CA ALA A 207 2.29 40.26 4.40
C ALA A 207 2.04 41.60 5.12
N SER A 208 2.92 42.59 4.93
CA SER A 208 2.83 43.94 5.48
C SER A 208 2.24 44.95 4.47
N GLY A 209 1.84 44.51 3.27
CA GLY A 209 1.27 45.35 2.22
C GLY A 209 2.30 46.14 1.40
N LYS A 210 3.60 45.89 1.58
CA LYS A 210 4.67 46.53 0.82
C LYS A 210 4.86 45.81 -0.53
N ASP A 211 5.30 46.56 -1.54
CA ASP A 211 5.68 45.98 -2.83
C ASP A 211 6.89 45.05 -2.66
N LEU A 212 6.71 43.80 -3.06
CA LEU A 212 7.74 42.77 -3.14
C LEU A 212 7.86 42.32 -4.60
N GLU A 213 9.07 42.34 -5.13
CA GLU A 213 9.38 41.80 -6.45
C GLU A 213 10.48 40.76 -6.31
N LEU A 214 10.26 39.57 -6.85
CA LEU A 214 11.24 38.49 -6.83
C LEU A 214 12.17 38.61 -8.02
N GLY A 215 13.47 38.43 -7.79
CA GLY A 215 14.44 38.40 -8.88
C GLY A 215 14.28 37.12 -9.71
N LEU A 216 14.28 37.24 -11.03
CA LEU A 216 14.28 36.06 -11.92
C LEU A 216 15.58 35.26 -11.81
N ASP A 217 16.69 35.94 -11.54
CA ASP A 217 18.03 35.36 -11.43
C ASP A 217 18.55 35.35 -9.98
N ALA A 218 17.69 35.72 -9.01
CA ALA A 218 18.05 35.82 -7.60
C ALA A 218 17.80 34.50 -6.87
N ARG A 219 18.86 33.73 -6.63
CA ARG A 219 18.76 32.41 -5.96
C ARG A 219 18.15 32.49 -4.55
N ILE A 220 18.32 33.62 -3.86
CA ILE A 220 17.75 33.87 -2.52
C ILE A 220 16.22 33.84 -2.49
N ASP A 221 15.55 34.10 -3.62
CA ASP A 221 14.08 34.10 -3.69
C ASP A 221 13.48 32.72 -3.96
N THR A 222 14.31 31.72 -4.31
CA THR A 222 13.84 30.38 -4.72
C THR A 222 13.20 29.54 -3.62
N SER A 223 13.19 30.02 -2.38
CA SER A 223 12.53 29.35 -1.25
C SER A 223 11.08 29.80 -1.05
N ARG A 224 10.64 30.86 -1.73
CA ARG A 224 9.34 31.49 -1.50
C ARG A 224 8.20 30.71 -2.15
N TRP A 225 7.11 30.55 -1.40
CA TRP A 225 5.90 29.91 -1.89
C TRP A 225 4.94 30.94 -2.47
N LEU A 226 4.42 30.63 -3.65
CA LEU A 226 3.56 31.50 -4.43
C LEU A 226 2.28 30.76 -4.81
N THR A 227 1.19 31.50 -4.89
CA THR A 227 -0.05 31.05 -5.54
C THR A 227 -0.41 32.01 -6.66
N LEU A 228 -0.90 31.47 -7.78
CA LEU A 228 -1.33 32.26 -8.93
C LEU A 228 -2.50 31.60 -9.65
N ARG A 229 -3.13 32.36 -10.56
CA ARG A 229 -4.14 31.83 -11.50
C ARG A 229 -3.67 32.02 -12.93
N GLY A 230 -4.10 31.14 -13.82
CA GLY A 230 -3.76 31.22 -15.24
C GLY A 230 -4.39 30.11 -16.06
N THR A 231 -4.08 30.07 -17.35
CA THR A 231 -4.55 29.02 -18.27
C THR A 231 -3.39 28.10 -18.59
N VAL A 232 -3.57 26.78 -18.46
CA VAL A 232 -2.50 25.83 -18.84
C VAL A 232 -2.44 25.74 -20.36
N GLN A 233 -1.22 25.75 -20.87
CA GLN A 233 -0.92 25.74 -22.29
C GLN A 233 0.19 24.73 -22.57
N GLN A 234 0.14 24.11 -23.75
CA GLN A 234 1.13 23.14 -24.17
C GLN A 234 1.53 23.38 -25.62
N ALA A 235 2.83 23.38 -25.89
CA ALA A 235 3.32 23.21 -27.26
C ALA A 235 4.71 22.57 -27.25
N ARG A 236 5.00 21.80 -28.31
CA ARG A 236 6.31 21.17 -28.53
C ARG A 236 6.80 20.34 -27.33
N GLY A 237 5.86 19.69 -26.63
CA GLY A 237 6.16 18.89 -25.44
C GLY A 237 6.44 19.69 -24.16
N LEU A 238 6.41 21.02 -24.21
CA LEU A 238 6.56 21.88 -23.04
C LEU A 238 5.20 22.34 -22.52
N LEU A 239 5.04 22.33 -21.20
CA LEU A 239 3.83 22.76 -20.49
C LEU A 239 4.11 24.05 -19.72
N TRP A 240 3.22 25.02 -19.81
CA TRP A 240 3.31 26.27 -19.06
C TRP A 240 1.93 26.81 -18.67
N ILE A 241 1.91 27.77 -17.75
CA ILE A 241 0.73 28.51 -17.34
C ILE A 241 0.84 29.92 -17.91
N ASP A 242 -0.10 30.32 -18.76
CA ASP A 242 -0.34 31.72 -19.12
C ASP A 242 -1.06 32.40 -17.96
N ALA A 243 -0.30 33.10 -17.12
CA ALA A 243 -0.80 33.57 -15.85
C ALA A 243 -1.60 34.87 -15.98
N GLU A 244 -2.65 34.96 -15.18
CA GLU A 244 -3.55 36.11 -15.12
C GLU A 244 -2.89 37.24 -14.33
N ALA A 245 -2.87 38.44 -14.91
CA ALA A 245 -2.30 39.61 -14.27
C ALA A 245 -2.98 39.90 -12.91
N GLY A 246 -2.18 40.14 -11.88
CA GLY A 246 -2.69 40.43 -10.52
C GLY A 246 -3.16 39.21 -9.73
N SER A 247 -3.05 37.99 -10.27
CA SER A 247 -3.42 36.77 -9.55
C SER A 247 -2.38 36.26 -8.55
N LEU A 248 -1.17 36.83 -8.58
CA LEU A 248 -0.02 36.37 -7.82
C LEU A 248 -0.08 36.81 -6.36
N ALA A 249 0.10 35.87 -5.44
CA ALA A 249 0.21 36.14 -4.01
C ALA A 249 1.23 35.21 -3.34
N LEU A 250 1.76 35.65 -2.19
CA LEU A 250 2.53 34.78 -1.31
C LEU A 250 1.62 33.68 -0.75
N ALA A 251 2.11 32.46 -0.76
CA ALA A 251 1.47 31.31 -0.16
C ALA A 251 2.30 30.81 1.02
N LYS A 252 1.67 30.02 1.88
CA LYS A 252 2.41 29.19 2.83
C LYS A 252 2.90 27.95 2.11
N PRO A 253 4.06 27.38 2.49
CA PRO A 253 4.36 26.01 2.11
C PRO A 253 3.15 25.13 2.44
N PRO A 254 2.77 24.19 1.55
CA PRO A 254 1.95 23.07 1.94
C PRO A 254 2.54 22.53 3.22
N THR A 255 1.72 22.42 4.26
CA THR A 255 2.09 21.63 5.41
C THR A 255 2.25 20.20 4.88
N GLU A 256 3.46 19.86 4.44
CA GLU A 256 3.92 18.49 4.61
C GLU A 256 3.78 18.26 6.09
N THR A 257 2.77 17.47 6.46
CA THR A 257 2.87 16.67 7.66
C THR A 257 4.10 15.81 7.42
N VAL A 258 5.27 16.36 7.75
CA VAL A 258 6.37 15.55 8.25
C VAL A 258 5.79 15.01 9.54
N ALA A 259 5.04 13.92 9.42
CA ALA A 259 4.92 13.01 10.52
C ALA A 259 6.38 12.73 10.89
N GLU A 260 6.78 13.10 12.10
CA GLU A 260 7.76 12.26 12.76
C GLU A 260 7.27 10.84 12.54
N GLU A 261 8.04 10.05 11.78
CA GLU A 261 7.74 8.63 11.60
C GLU A 261 7.77 8.01 13.00
N GLU A 262 6.62 7.97 13.67
CA GLU A 262 6.36 6.83 14.52
C GLU A 262 6.42 5.63 13.58
N PRO A 263 7.35 4.67 13.81
CA PRO A 263 7.56 3.57 12.89
C PRO A 263 6.23 2.87 12.69
N ILE A 264 5.78 2.81 11.42
CA ILE A 264 4.55 2.15 11.00
C ILE A 264 4.55 0.75 11.64
N ARG A 265 3.72 0.55 12.66
CA ARG A 265 3.50 -0.77 13.24
C ARG A 265 2.68 -1.55 12.22
N VAL A 266 3.38 -2.21 11.31
CA VAL A 266 2.83 -3.31 10.52
C VAL A 266 2.17 -4.24 11.54
N PRO A 267 0.90 -4.64 11.38
CA PRO A 267 0.30 -5.64 12.25
C PRO A 267 1.27 -6.81 12.30
N ALA A 268 1.73 -7.10 13.52
CA ALA A 268 2.79 -8.06 13.72
C ALA A 268 2.41 -9.36 13.02
N GLY A 269 3.22 -9.75 12.03
CA GLY A 269 3.00 -11.05 11.42
C GLY A 269 3.19 -12.15 12.47
N PRO A 270 2.88 -13.42 12.14
CA PRO A 270 3.02 -14.51 13.08
C PRO A 270 4.43 -14.50 13.71
N PRO A 271 4.56 -14.82 15.01
CA PRO A 271 5.83 -14.87 15.69
C PRO A 271 6.83 -15.74 14.92
N PRO A 272 8.13 -15.40 14.95
CA PRO A 272 9.14 -16.29 14.41
C PRO A 272 9.10 -17.63 15.16
N GLU A 273 9.23 -18.72 14.43
CA GLU A 273 9.24 -20.08 14.96
C GLU A 273 10.42 -20.84 14.36
N VAL A 274 10.97 -21.80 15.10
CA VAL A 274 11.96 -22.75 14.58
C VAL A 274 11.25 -23.73 13.65
N VAL A 275 11.64 -23.74 12.37
CA VAL A 275 11.07 -24.62 11.34
C VAL A 275 11.88 -25.89 11.20
N PHE A 276 13.21 -25.79 11.36
CA PHE A 276 14.11 -26.90 11.15
C PHE A 276 15.39 -26.76 11.97
N SER A 277 15.98 -27.87 12.36
CA SER A 277 17.33 -27.91 12.91
C SER A 277 18.13 -29.06 12.31
N ALA A 278 19.43 -28.85 12.17
CA ALA A 278 20.41 -29.88 11.89
C ALA A 278 21.57 -29.72 12.89
N PRO A 279 21.82 -30.67 13.80
CA PRO A 279 21.08 -31.93 14.00
C PRO A 279 19.60 -31.75 14.36
N THR A 280 18.83 -32.81 14.14
CA THR A 280 17.41 -32.92 14.50
C THR A 280 17.24 -33.29 15.97
N GLN A 281 16.01 -33.12 16.48
CA GLN A 281 15.67 -33.43 17.87
C GLN A 281 15.88 -34.92 18.17
N ASP A 282 16.63 -35.19 19.23
CA ASP A 282 17.02 -36.51 19.72
C ASP A 282 17.80 -37.35 18.69
N GLU A 283 18.49 -36.67 17.77
CA GLU A 283 19.39 -37.32 16.81
C GLU A 283 20.58 -37.95 17.53
N THR A 284 20.89 -39.20 17.19
CA THR A 284 22.01 -39.96 17.75
C THR A 284 23.16 -40.06 16.76
N GLU A 285 24.36 -40.38 17.24
CA GLU A 285 25.56 -40.57 16.41
C GLU A 285 25.98 -39.30 15.63
N VAL A 286 25.67 -38.13 16.19
CA VAL A 286 26.07 -36.85 15.60
C VAL A 286 27.59 -36.69 15.70
N SER A 287 28.24 -36.35 14.59
CA SER A 287 29.69 -36.14 14.58
C SER A 287 30.13 -35.08 15.60
N VAL A 288 31.27 -35.34 16.26
CA VAL A 288 31.84 -34.40 17.24
C VAL A 288 32.28 -33.06 16.62
N GLY A 289 32.48 -33.01 15.30
CA GLY A 289 32.79 -31.79 14.55
C GLY A 289 31.57 -31.09 13.95
N THR A 290 30.35 -31.46 14.36
CA THR A 290 29.12 -30.92 13.77
C THR A 290 29.00 -29.40 13.92
N ILE A 291 28.35 -28.78 12.95
CA ILE A 291 27.90 -27.39 13.02
C ILE A 291 26.39 -27.44 13.19
N VAL A 292 25.87 -26.83 14.24
CA VAL A 292 24.42 -26.78 14.45
C VAL A 292 23.83 -25.65 13.63
N ARG A 293 22.78 -25.95 12.86
CA ARG A 293 22.02 -25.00 12.07
C ARG A 293 20.57 -25.03 12.52
N ILE A 294 20.03 -23.86 12.85
CA ILE A 294 18.64 -23.71 13.26
C ILE A 294 17.99 -22.71 12.30
N GLN A 295 17.01 -23.19 11.53
CA GLN A 295 16.27 -22.37 10.57
C GLN A 295 14.97 -21.88 11.20
N VAL A 296 14.70 -20.59 11.03
CA VAL A 296 13.50 -19.93 11.55
C VAL A 296 12.59 -19.45 10.42
N SER A 297 11.30 -19.34 10.72
CA SER A 297 10.27 -18.98 9.73
C SER A 297 10.39 -17.53 9.23
N ARG A 298 10.94 -16.65 10.07
CA ARG A 298 11.03 -15.20 9.82
C ARG A 298 12.35 -14.61 10.31
N ASP A 299 12.64 -13.40 9.86
CA ASP A 299 13.92 -12.74 10.13
C ASP A 299 14.05 -12.34 11.61
N LEU A 300 15.17 -12.71 12.22
CA LEU A 300 15.53 -12.33 13.60
C LEU A 300 16.37 -11.06 13.63
N ASP A 301 16.22 -10.28 14.69
CA ASP A 301 17.20 -9.26 15.07
C ASP A 301 18.42 -9.96 15.68
N ALA A 302 19.50 -10.02 14.90
CA ALA A 302 20.76 -10.67 15.26
C ALA A 302 21.36 -10.12 16.57
N SER A 303 21.10 -8.87 16.92
CA SER A 303 21.62 -8.26 18.16
C SER A 303 21.01 -8.91 19.41
N THR A 304 19.78 -9.44 19.30
CA THR A 304 19.06 -10.06 20.42
C THR A 304 19.49 -11.48 20.74
N LEU A 305 20.19 -12.15 19.80
CA LEU A 305 20.74 -13.50 19.99
C LEU A 305 21.87 -13.53 21.04
N LYS A 306 22.56 -12.41 21.24
CA LYS A 306 23.66 -12.31 22.18
C LYS A 306 23.18 -12.67 23.59
N ASN A 307 23.89 -13.58 24.26
CA ASN A 307 23.58 -14.10 25.60
C ASN A 307 22.25 -14.87 25.72
N ARG A 308 21.56 -15.17 24.61
CA ARG A 308 20.27 -15.90 24.59
C ARG A 308 20.33 -17.29 23.94
N VAL A 309 21.50 -17.66 23.43
CA VAL A 309 21.80 -19.04 23.04
C VAL A 309 22.63 -19.65 24.15
N ARG A 310 22.16 -20.76 24.72
CA ARG A 310 22.90 -21.53 25.72
C ARG A 310 23.21 -22.90 25.14
N VAL A 311 24.45 -23.34 25.30
CA VAL A 311 24.88 -24.66 24.86
C VAL A 311 25.64 -25.33 25.99
N GLY A 312 25.34 -26.59 26.24
CA GLY A 312 26.00 -27.38 27.27
C GLY A 312 25.70 -28.86 27.11
N TYR A 313 26.38 -29.69 27.90
CA TYR A 313 26.01 -31.09 28.01
C TYR A 313 24.83 -31.23 28.97
N ALA A 314 23.84 -32.04 28.59
CA ALA A 314 22.77 -32.40 29.50
C ALA A 314 23.34 -33.25 30.65
N VAL A 315 22.89 -32.95 31.87
CA VAL A 315 23.20 -33.78 33.04
C VAL A 315 22.10 -34.84 33.15
N PRO A 316 22.46 -36.14 33.23
CA PRO A 316 21.46 -37.19 33.40
C PRO A 316 20.61 -36.95 34.66
N GLN A 317 19.30 -37.03 34.51
CA GLN A 317 18.35 -36.86 35.61
C GLN A 317 18.58 -37.96 36.66
N GLY A 318 18.98 -37.58 37.88
CA GLY A 318 19.29 -38.52 38.98
C GLY A 318 20.78 -38.79 39.23
N ALA A 319 21.69 -38.21 38.44
CA ALA A 319 23.12 -38.22 38.77
C ALA A 319 23.40 -37.26 39.93
N ALA A 320 24.23 -37.69 40.90
CA ALA A 320 24.79 -36.80 41.92
C ALA A 320 25.44 -35.58 41.23
N PRO A 321 25.44 -34.38 41.85
CA PRO A 321 26.05 -33.20 41.27
C PRO A 321 27.55 -33.44 41.07
N ALA A 322 27.92 -33.94 39.89
CA ALA A 322 29.28 -33.94 39.40
C ALA A 322 29.70 -32.48 39.18
N ALA A 323 30.99 -32.21 39.31
CA ALA A 323 31.55 -30.88 39.03
C ALA A 323 30.96 -30.33 37.72
N PRO A 324 30.51 -29.07 37.69
CA PRO A 324 29.85 -28.51 36.52
C PRO A 324 30.77 -28.71 35.31
N ALA A 325 30.23 -29.39 34.28
CA ALA A 325 30.98 -29.60 33.05
C ALA A 325 31.46 -28.23 32.54
N PRO A 326 32.71 -28.13 32.06
CA PRO A 326 33.23 -26.87 31.57
C PRO A 326 32.29 -26.32 30.48
N PRO A 327 32.01 -25.00 30.48
CA PRO A 327 31.12 -24.39 29.51
C PRO A 327 31.68 -24.64 28.10
N LEU A 328 30.79 -25.03 27.18
CA LEU A 328 31.18 -25.18 25.78
C LEU A 328 31.48 -23.79 25.21
N GLU A 329 32.69 -23.62 24.67
CA GLU A 329 33.05 -22.44 23.92
C GLU A 329 32.48 -22.57 22.50
N PHE A 330 31.64 -21.62 22.10
CA PHE A 330 31.03 -21.58 20.78
C PHE A 330 30.90 -20.16 20.25
N THR A 331 30.73 -20.06 18.95
CA THR A 331 30.36 -18.84 18.25
C THR A 331 28.99 -19.01 17.63
N THR A 332 28.21 -17.94 17.61
CA THR A 332 26.89 -17.90 16.97
C THR A 332 26.95 -16.91 15.82
N GLN A 333 26.52 -17.33 14.64
CA GLN A 333 26.41 -16.46 13.47
C GLN A 333 25.00 -16.55 12.89
N TYR A 334 24.37 -15.41 12.64
CA TYR A 334 23.06 -15.36 12.00
C TYR A 334 23.20 -14.98 10.53
N SER A 335 22.63 -15.80 9.65
CA SER A 335 22.52 -15.52 8.22
C SER A 335 21.10 -15.07 7.90
N ALA A 336 20.89 -13.76 7.76
CA ALA A 336 19.56 -13.20 7.45
C ALA A 336 19.02 -13.70 6.11
N ALA A 337 19.88 -13.84 5.09
CA ALA A 337 19.48 -14.30 3.76
C ALA A 337 18.81 -15.68 3.78
N ASN A 338 19.27 -16.58 4.67
CA ASN A 338 18.76 -17.95 4.78
C ASN A 338 17.89 -18.18 6.02
N ARG A 339 17.79 -17.19 6.91
CA ARG A 339 17.12 -17.30 8.22
C ARG A 339 17.67 -18.45 9.07
N VAL A 340 18.99 -18.58 9.10
CA VAL A 340 19.68 -19.65 9.83
C VAL A 340 20.58 -19.06 10.91
N VAL A 341 20.44 -19.60 12.12
CA VAL A 341 21.42 -19.46 13.21
C VAL A 341 22.40 -20.62 13.11
N GLU A 342 23.66 -20.31 12.83
CA GLU A 342 24.76 -21.28 12.87
C GLU A 342 25.48 -21.20 14.22
N ILE A 343 25.70 -22.35 14.85
CA ILE A 343 26.49 -22.50 16.07
C ILE A 343 27.71 -23.35 15.75
N ARG A 344 28.90 -22.78 15.96
CA ARG A 344 30.19 -23.43 15.73
C ARG A 344 30.93 -23.56 17.04
N PHE A 345 31.30 -24.79 17.39
CA PHE A 345 32.08 -25.08 18.59
C PHE A 345 33.57 -24.77 18.36
N ALA A 346 34.22 -24.16 19.35
CA ALA A 346 35.64 -23.84 19.29
C ALA A 346 36.52 -25.10 19.37
N LYS A 347 36.04 -26.13 20.06
CA LYS A 347 36.66 -27.45 20.18
C LYS A 347 35.65 -28.52 19.74
N PRO A 348 36.11 -29.67 19.20
CA PRO A 348 35.22 -30.79 18.98
C PRO A 348 34.45 -31.17 20.24
N LEU A 349 33.19 -31.55 20.07
CA LEU A 349 32.35 -32.03 21.17
C LEU A 349 32.92 -33.35 21.74
N GLU A 350 32.62 -33.61 23.00
CA GLU A 350 32.94 -34.88 23.64
C GLU A 350 32.07 -35.98 23.04
N ARG A 351 32.64 -37.17 22.88
CA ARG A 351 31.95 -38.35 22.33
C ARG A 351 30.94 -38.92 23.34
N PHE A 352 29.83 -39.46 22.85
CA PHE A 352 28.83 -40.15 23.67
C PHE A 352 28.24 -39.26 24.77
N ARG A 353 28.02 -37.98 24.44
CA ARG A 353 27.43 -37.00 25.34
C ARG A 353 26.18 -36.41 24.72
N THR A 354 25.16 -36.26 25.54
CA THR A 354 23.97 -35.50 25.16
C THR A 354 24.29 -34.01 25.20
N VAL A 355 24.19 -33.35 24.05
CA VAL A 355 24.29 -31.90 23.91
C VAL A 355 22.89 -31.32 23.99
N LYS A 356 22.76 -30.25 24.77
CA LYS A 356 21.55 -29.45 24.90
C LYS A 356 21.81 -28.03 24.43
N ILE A 357 20.94 -27.53 23.57
CA ILE A 357 20.94 -26.15 23.09
C ILE A 357 19.60 -25.52 23.45
N ASP A 358 19.63 -24.40 24.15
CA ASP A 358 18.45 -23.63 24.52
C ASP A 358 18.49 -22.26 23.83
N LEU A 359 17.46 -21.97 23.05
CA LEU A 359 17.09 -20.62 22.63
C LEU A 359 16.18 -20.04 23.71
N THR A 360 16.71 -19.15 24.54
CA THR A 360 16.00 -18.60 25.69
C THR A 360 15.11 -17.41 25.32
N GLU A 361 14.21 -17.02 26.22
CA GLU A 361 13.29 -15.91 26.04
C GLU A 361 13.99 -14.57 25.71
N GLY A 362 13.32 -13.76 24.89
CA GLY A 362 13.75 -12.41 24.52
C GLY A 362 14.56 -12.32 23.23
N ILE A 363 14.68 -13.40 22.47
CA ILE A 363 15.11 -13.33 21.06
C ILE A 363 13.95 -12.74 20.26
N MET A 364 14.22 -11.71 19.48
CA MET A 364 13.18 -10.98 18.74
C MET A 364 13.33 -11.12 17.23
N GLY A 365 12.20 -11.13 16.54
CA GLY A 365 12.10 -10.84 15.11
C GLY A 365 12.45 -9.38 14.81
N THR A 366 12.77 -9.09 13.54
CA THR A 366 12.95 -7.69 13.07
C THR A 366 11.67 -6.86 13.18
N ASP A 367 10.52 -7.51 13.36
CA ASP A 367 9.20 -6.92 13.61
C ASP A 367 8.83 -6.86 15.10
N ALA A 368 9.82 -6.99 15.99
CA ALA A 368 9.68 -6.97 17.45
C ALA A 368 8.79 -8.10 18.04
N GLN A 369 8.52 -9.16 17.28
CA GLN A 369 7.83 -10.35 17.79
C GLN A 369 8.79 -11.31 18.47
N PRO A 370 8.45 -11.87 19.65
CA PRO A 370 9.33 -12.80 20.34
C PRO A 370 9.35 -14.17 19.66
N LEU A 371 10.55 -14.74 19.52
CA LEU A 371 10.72 -16.17 19.22
C LEU A 371 10.34 -16.97 20.46
N LYS A 372 9.46 -17.97 20.30
CA LYS A 372 9.11 -18.88 21.38
C LYS A 372 10.37 -19.62 21.86
N PRO A 373 10.62 -19.72 23.18
CA PRO A 373 11.72 -20.51 23.70
C PRO A 373 11.70 -21.93 23.15
N TRP A 374 12.87 -22.41 22.75
CA TRP A 374 12.99 -23.67 22.05
C TRP A 374 14.27 -24.39 22.47
N THR A 375 14.18 -25.70 22.60
CA THR A 375 15.26 -26.57 23.07
C THR A 375 15.54 -27.63 22.01
N LEU A 376 16.82 -27.86 21.75
CA LEU A 376 17.33 -28.99 20.98
C LEU A 376 18.14 -29.89 21.90
N THR A 377 17.92 -31.20 21.79
CA THR A 377 18.83 -32.22 22.33
C THR A 377 19.29 -33.16 21.22
N PHE A 378 20.55 -33.57 21.26
CA PHE A 378 21.10 -34.61 20.39
C PHE A 378 22.29 -35.30 21.06
N ASP A 379 22.61 -36.51 20.64
CA ASP A 379 23.71 -37.30 21.20
C ASP A 379 24.88 -37.39 20.22
N THR A 380 26.08 -37.10 20.72
CA THR A 380 27.31 -37.21 19.92
C THR A 380 27.75 -38.67 19.79
N GLY A 381 28.21 -39.02 18.58
CA GLY A 381 28.75 -40.33 18.25
C GLY A 381 30.25 -40.47 18.47
N GLY A 382 30.79 -41.59 18.01
CA GLY A 382 32.22 -41.91 18.10
C GLY A 382 33.13 -41.29 17.04
N SER A 383 32.55 -40.69 15.98
CA SER A 383 33.27 -40.23 14.78
C SER A 383 33.72 -38.77 14.83
#